data_AF-A0A533SPK5-F1
#
_entry.id   AF-A0A533SPK5-F1
#
_cell.length_a   1.000
_cell.length_b   1.000
_cell.length_c   1.000
_cell.angle_alpha   90.00
_cell.angle_beta   90.00
_cell.angle_gamma   90.00
#
_symmetry.space_group_name_H-M   'P 1'
#
loop_
_entity.id
_entity.type
_entity.pdbx_description
1 polymer ?
#
loop_
_entity_poly.entity_id
_entity_poly.type
_entity_poly.pdbx_seq_one_letter_code
_entity_poly.pdbx_strand_id
1 'polypeptide(L)' 'MAKKITAVVKLQIPGAQANPSPPIGPALGQHGANIMEFCKAFNAATKENPGLIIPVE' A
#
# COMPACT_ATOMS: atom_id res chain seq x y z
N MET A 1 7.58 7.83 23.30
CA MET A 1 8.44 6.72 22.83
C MET A 1 8.15 6.52 21.34
N ALA A 2 9.10 6.81 20.46
CA ALA A 2 8.90 6.66 19.02
C ALA A 2 8.77 5.16 18.68
N LYS A 3 7.69 4.76 18.00
CA LYS A 3 7.50 3.38 17.54
C LYS A 3 8.70 3.00 16.66
N LYS A 4 9.41 1.93 17.04
CA LYS A 4 10.45 1.35 16.19
C LYS A 4 9.79 0.84 14.90
N ILE A 5 10.34 1.23 13.77
CA ILE A 5 9.95 0.69 12.46
C ILE A 5 10.30 -0.80 12.47
N THR A 6 9.28 -1.67 12.36
CA THR A 6 9.42 -3.13 12.39
C THR A 6 9.75 -3.71 11.02
N ALA A 7 9.27 -3.08 9.94
CA ALA A 7 9.57 -3.41 8.55
C ALA A 7 9.24 -2.22 7.65
N VAL A 8 9.93 -2.12 6.51
CA VAL A 8 9.62 -1.17 5.43
C VAL A 8 9.27 -1.99 4.20
N VAL A 9 8.14 -1.71 3.57
CA VAL A 9 7.61 -2.54 2.49
C VAL A 9 7.48 -1.69 1.23
N LYS A 10 8.39 -1.89 0.29
CA LYS A 10 8.38 -1.15 -0.98
C LYS A 10 7.45 -1.84 -1.98
N LEU A 11 6.41 -1.15 -2.40
CA LEU A 11 5.44 -1.62 -3.38
C LEU A 11 5.33 -0.62 -4.53
N GLN A 12 5.07 -1.15 -5.72
CA GLN A 12 4.75 -0.34 -6.90
C GLN A 12 3.31 -0.65 -7.26
N ILE A 13 2.44 0.35 -7.17
CA ILE A 13 1.01 0.17 -7.33
C ILE A 13 0.50 1.18 -8.35
N PRO A 14 -0.31 0.78 -9.33
CA PRO A 14 -0.96 1.73 -10.21
C PRO A 14 -1.95 2.59 -9.41
N GLY A 15 -1.88 3.90 -9.59
CA GLY A 15 -2.75 4.85 -8.89
C GLY A 15 -4.23 4.52 -9.08
N ALA A 16 -5.01 4.72 -8.02
CA ALA A 16 -6.42 4.38 -7.89
C ALA A 16 -6.76 2.88 -8.10
N GLN A 17 -5.77 2.00 -8.23
CA GLN A 17 -5.95 0.57 -8.47
C GLN A 17 -5.29 -0.34 -7.42
N ALA A 18 -5.01 0.15 -6.21
CA ALA A 18 -4.63 -0.71 -5.10
C ALA A 18 -5.75 -1.70 -4.76
N ASN A 19 -5.40 -2.97 -4.70
CA ASN A 19 -6.28 -4.06 -4.33
C ASN A 19 -5.55 -5.03 -3.38
N PRO A 20 -6.28 -5.85 -2.60
CA PRO A 20 -5.68 -6.80 -1.67
C PRO A 20 -5.03 -8.02 -2.35
N SER A 21 -4.87 -8.02 -3.68
CA SER A 21 -4.23 -9.13 -4.39
C SER A 21 -2.72 -9.20 -4.12
N PRO A 22 -2.08 -10.36 -4.37
CA PRO A 22 -0.62 -10.43 -4.43
C PRO A 22 -0.10 -9.40 -5.46
N PRO A 23 0.93 -8.59 -5.13
CA PRO A 23 1.87 -8.70 -4.01
C PRO A 23 1.49 -7.91 -2.74
N ILE A 24 0.49 -7.03 -2.78
CA ILE A 24 0.14 -6.10 -1.67
C ILE A 24 -0.38 -6.88 -0.46
N GLY A 25 -1.28 -7.83 -0.68
CA GLY A 25 -1.88 -8.63 0.39
C GLY A 25 -0.85 -9.36 1.26
N PRO A 26 0.00 -10.21 0.68
CA PRO A 26 1.07 -10.88 1.42
C PRO A 26 2.07 -9.90 2.04
N ALA A 27 2.46 -8.85 1.31
CA ALA A 27 3.52 -7.94 1.73
C ALA A 27 3.14 -7.11 2.97
N LEU A 28 1.89 -6.66 3.06
CA LEU A 28 1.37 -5.93 4.22
C LEU A 28 0.87 -6.89 5.32
N GLY A 29 0.19 -7.96 4.92
CA GLY A 29 -0.38 -8.95 5.84
C GLY A 29 0.67 -9.67 6.69
N GLN A 30 1.84 -10.00 6.13
CA GLN A 30 2.93 -10.64 6.87
C GLN A 30 3.48 -9.77 8.03
N HIS A 31 3.29 -8.46 7.95
CA HIS A 31 3.70 -7.50 8.98
C HIS A 31 2.53 -7.00 9.85
N GLY A 32 1.34 -7.60 9.69
CA GLY A 32 0.13 -7.21 10.43
C GLY A 32 -0.45 -5.85 10.02
N ALA A 33 -0.10 -5.34 8.84
CA ALA A 33 -0.65 -4.10 8.31
C ALA A 33 -2.05 -4.34 7.70
N ASN A 34 -2.92 -3.33 7.81
CA ASN A 34 -4.30 -3.43 7.36
C ASN A 34 -4.40 -3.19 5.84
N ILE A 35 -4.46 -4.29 5.08
CA ILE A 35 -4.44 -4.27 3.60
C ILE A 35 -5.60 -3.45 3.03
N MET A 36 -6.82 -3.63 3.55
CA MET A 36 -8.01 -2.94 3.03
C MET A 36 -7.97 -1.44 3.27
N GLU A 37 -7.48 -1.03 4.44
CA GLU A 37 -7.31 0.37 4.79
C GLU A 37 -6.24 1.04 3.93
N PHE A 38 -5.11 0.35 3.73
CA PHE A 38 -4.08 0.79 2.81
C PHE A 38 -4.61 0.95 1.37
N CYS A 39 -5.34 -0.04 0.84
CA CYS A 39 -5.90 0.05 -0.51
C CYS A 39 -6.84 1.26 -0.65
N LYS A 40 -7.71 1.50 0.34
CA LYS A 40 -8.61 2.67 0.33
C LYS A 40 -7.85 3.99 0.42
N ALA A 41 -6.90 4.10 1.35
CA ALA A 41 -6.12 5.31 1.55
C ALA A 41 -5.25 5.63 0.32
N PHE A 42 -4.59 4.62 -0.24
CA PHE A 42 -3.80 4.74 -1.46
C PHE A 42 -4.68 5.16 -2.64
N ASN A 43 -5.82 4.50 -2.86
CA ASN A 43 -6.72 4.83 -3.96
C ASN A 43 -7.32 6.24 -3.83
N ALA A 44 -7.57 6.70 -2.60
CA ALA A 44 -8.01 8.07 -2.36
C ALA A 44 -6.90 9.09 -2.64
N ALA A 45 -5.68 8.84 -2.18
CA ALA A 45 -4.52 9.72 -2.38
C ALA A 45 -4.05 9.77 -3.84
N THR A 46 -4.24 8.68 -4.58
CA THR A 46 -3.80 8.54 -5.97
C THR A 46 -4.95 8.67 -6.98
N LYS A 47 -6.12 9.13 -6.51
CA LYS A 47 -7.33 9.29 -7.33
C LYS A 47 -7.12 10.22 -8.53
N GLU A 48 -6.23 11.20 -8.40
CA GLU A 48 -5.90 12.16 -9.45
C GLU A 48 -4.91 11.61 -10.49
N ASN A 49 -4.25 10.49 -10.18
CA ASN A 49 -3.22 9.86 -11.02
C ASN A 49 -3.56 8.40 -11.35
N PRO A 50 -4.75 8.10 -11.90
CA PRO A 50 -5.17 6.73 -12.18
C PRO A 50 -4.26 6.08 -13.22
N GLY A 51 -3.77 4.87 -12.92
CA GLY A 51 -2.95 4.07 -13.84
C GLY A 51 -1.48 4.44 -13.90
N LEU A 52 -1.03 5.50 -13.22
CA LEU A 52 0.40 5.78 -13.07
C LEU A 52 1.00 4.89 -11.98
N ILE A 53 2.16 4.27 -12.24
CA ILE A 53 2.86 3.46 -11.25
C ILE A 53 3.42 4.38 -10.18
N ILE A 54 2.85 4.33 -8.98
CA ILE A 54 3.29 5.13 -7.84
C ILE A 54 4.03 4.21 -6.86
N PRO A 55 5.33 4.45 -6.64
CA PRO A 55 6.08 3.73 -5.62
C PRO A 55 5.64 4.19 -4.22
N VAL A 56 5.48 3.24 -3.30
CA VAL A 56 5.10 3.47 -1.90
C VAL A 56 5.95 2.60 -0.98
N GLU A 57 6.23 3.09 0.22
CA GLU A 57 7.11 2.46 1.22
C GLU A 57 6.57 2.52 2.64
#